data_AF-A0A7V3KD21-F1
#
_entry.id   AF-A0A7V3KD21-F1
#
_cell.length_a   1.000
_cell.length_b   1.000
_cell.length_c   1.000
_cell.angle_alpha   90.00
_cell.angle_beta   90.00
_cell.angle_gamma   90.00
#
_symmetry.space_group_name_H-M   'P 1'
#
loop_
_entity.id
_entity.type
_entity.pdbx_description
1 polymer ?
#
loop_
_entity_poly.entity_id
_entity_poly.type
_entity_poly.pdbx_seq_one_letter_code
_entity_poly.pdbx_strand_id
1 'polypeptide(L)'
;MKTFAERFSSLRYPGETQKEFADRLDITQASISRYLRGQRPDRESLQKVADATGVSVDWLLTGRDPEIAPEVESIVRKVGARMTKPVEDKEWAEVAMTYLDEMKSLSHEEKEYIKHILRDLVQDPVRREILIDYCNYLQFREKGPPMPVPKRKRRPKK
;
A
#
# COMPACT_ATOMS: atom_id res chain seq x y z
N MET A 1 -2.96 19.82 -9.85
CA MET A 1 -3.67 18.52 -9.86
C MET A 1 -2.72 17.52 -10.52
N LYS A 2 -2.41 16.38 -9.87
CA LYS A 2 -1.46 15.41 -10.45
C LYS A 2 -2.02 14.84 -11.76
N THR A 3 -1.15 14.52 -12.72
CA THR A 3 -1.56 13.85 -13.97
C THR A 3 -1.74 12.35 -13.75
N PHE A 4 -2.41 11.66 -14.69
CA PHE A 4 -2.49 10.18 -14.66
C PHE A 4 -1.09 9.55 -14.61
N ALA A 5 -0.15 10.04 -15.41
CA ALA A 5 1.21 9.53 -15.45
C ALA A 5 1.93 9.66 -14.10
N GLU A 6 1.76 10.78 -13.40
CA GLU A 6 2.34 10.98 -12.06
C GLU A 6 1.72 10.05 -11.02
N ARG A 7 0.40 9.86 -11.05
CA ARG A 7 -0.28 8.91 -10.16
C ARG A 7 0.14 7.48 -10.47
N PHE A 8 0.12 7.09 -11.73
CA PHE A 8 0.55 5.78 -12.17
C PHE A 8 2.01 5.50 -11.81
N SER A 9 2.89 6.50 -11.96
CA SER A 9 4.29 6.39 -11.53
C SER A 9 4.44 6.25 -10.02
N SER A 10 3.54 6.82 -9.22
CA SER A 10 3.60 6.69 -7.75
C SER A 10 3.22 5.29 -7.24
N LEU A 11 2.57 4.48 -8.08
CA LEU A 11 2.25 3.08 -7.77
C LEU A 11 3.44 2.15 -7.95
N ARG A 12 4.54 2.65 -8.54
CA ARG A 12 5.77 1.90 -8.72
C ARG A 12 6.60 1.97 -7.44
N TYR A 13 7.09 0.83 -6.97
CA TYR A 13 7.91 0.79 -5.75
C TYR A 13 9.27 1.46 -5.98
N PRO A 14 9.89 2.05 -4.94
CA PRO A 14 11.23 2.61 -5.05
C PRO A 14 12.24 1.54 -5.48
N GLY A 15 12.92 1.77 -6.61
CA GLY A 15 13.90 0.82 -7.16
C GLY A 15 13.30 -0.26 -8.08
N GLU A 16 11.98 -0.37 -8.18
CA GLU A 16 11.30 -1.29 -9.11
C GLU A 16 11.52 -0.81 -10.56
N THR A 17 11.97 -1.71 -11.41
CA THR A 17 12.15 -1.48 -12.84
C THR A 17 10.80 -1.44 -13.56
N GLN A 18 10.74 -0.86 -14.77
CA GLN A 18 9.50 -0.87 -15.54
C GLN A 18 9.05 -2.28 -15.92
N LYS A 19 9.98 -3.24 -16.02
CA LYS A 19 9.66 -4.64 -16.35
C LYS A 19 9.00 -5.32 -15.16
N GLU A 20 9.59 -5.24 -13.97
CA GLU A 20 9.01 -5.80 -12.75
C GLU A 20 7.64 -5.18 -12.44
N PHE A 21 7.50 -3.87 -12.67
CA PHE A 21 6.21 -3.21 -12.55
C PHE A 21 5.19 -3.73 -13.57
N ALA A 22 5.61 -4.01 -14.80
CA ALA A 22 4.74 -4.58 -15.84
C ALA A 22 4.28 -6.00 -15.46
N ASP A 23 5.22 -6.82 -15.00
CA ASP A 23 4.97 -8.19 -14.57
C ASP A 23 3.99 -8.24 -13.39
N ARG A 24 4.15 -7.34 -12.39
CA ARG A 24 3.20 -7.22 -11.26
C ARG A 24 1.80 -6.87 -11.71
N LEU A 25 1.68 -5.96 -12.66
CA LEU A 25 0.40 -5.45 -13.15
C LEU A 25 -0.22 -6.35 -14.23
N ASP A 26 0.44 -7.45 -14.59
CA ASP A 26 0.05 -8.33 -15.71
C ASP A 26 -0.22 -7.57 -17.02
N ILE A 27 0.66 -6.64 -17.35
CA ILE A 27 0.65 -5.86 -18.60
C ILE A 27 2.05 -5.80 -19.22
N THR A 28 2.15 -5.30 -20.45
CA THR A 28 3.45 -5.24 -21.12
C THR A 28 4.32 -4.08 -20.61
N GLN A 29 5.63 -4.25 -20.60
CA GLN A 29 6.58 -3.17 -20.29
C GLN A 29 6.41 -1.97 -21.25
N ALA A 30 6.04 -2.24 -22.51
CA ALA A 30 5.73 -1.18 -23.47
C ALA A 30 4.51 -0.35 -23.03
N SER A 31 3.47 -0.99 -22.50
CA SER A 31 2.31 -0.31 -21.91
C SER A 31 2.72 0.59 -20.74
N ILE A 32 3.56 0.10 -19.81
CA ILE A 32 4.11 0.91 -18.72
C ILE A 32 4.80 2.18 -19.26
N SER A 33 5.71 2.03 -20.22
CA SER A 33 6.44 3.15 -20.81
C SER A 33 5.50 4.18 -21.47
N ARG A 34 4.41 3.73 -22.10
CA ARG A 34 3.43 4.63 -22.69
C ARG A 34 2.59 5.34 -21.62
N TYR A 35 2.18 4.63 -20.57
CA TYR A 35 1.39 5.18 -19.47
C TYR A 35 2.18 6.22 -18.67
N LEU A 36 3.46 5.97 -18.43
CA LEU A 36 4.38 6.94 -17.79
C LEU A 36 4.60 8.20 -18.65
N ARG A 37 4.39 8.11 -19.97
CA ARG A 37 4.39 9.27 -20.88
C ARG A 37 3.03 9.94 -21.03
N GLY A 38 2.03 9.49 -20.28
CA GLY A 38 0.68 10.09 -20.27
C GLY A 38 -0.30 9.48 -21.26
N GLN A 39 0.04 8.37 -21.93
CA GLN A 39 -0.97 7.63 -22.70
C GLN A 39 -2.01 7.05 -21.76
N ARG A 40 -3.29 7.18 -22.13
CA ARG A 40 -4.39 6.59 -21.37
C ARG A 40 -4.42 5.06 -21.57
N PRO A 41 -4.52 4.27 -20.49
CA PRO A 41 -4.77 2.84 -20.60
C PRO A 41 -6.20 2.58 -21.08
N ASP A 42 -6.42 1.39 -21.61
CA ASP A 42 -7.76 0.87 -21.81
C ASP A 42 -8.39 0.41 -20.48
N ARG A 43 -9.68 0.07 -20.54
CA ARG A 43 -10.45 -0.37 -19.38
C ARG A 43 -9.86 -1.62 -18.73
N GLU A 44 -9.40 -2.58 -19.53
CA GLU A 44 -8.83 -3.82 -19.03
C GLU A 44 -7.53 -3.57 -18.25
N SER A 45 -6.61 -2.80 -18.84
CA SER A 45 -5.36 -2.40 -18.18
C SER A 45 -5.62 -1.60 -16.91
N LEU A 46 -6.61 -0.69 -16.90
CA LEU A 46 -6.99 0.05 -15.69
C LEU A 46 -7.47 -0.89 -14.58
N GLN A 47 -8.26 -1.91 -14.93
CA GLN A 47 -8.74 -2.89 -13.97
C GLN A 47 -7.58 -3.72 -13.40
N LYS A 48 -6.69 -4.23 -14.27
CA LYS A 48 -5.48 -4.95 -13.82
C LYS A 48 -4.62 -4.11 -12.89
N VAL A 49 -4.47 -2.81 -13.19
CA VAL A 49 -3.74 -1.88 -12.33
C VAL A 49 -4.43 -1.71 -10.99
N ALA A 50 -5.74 -1.51 -10.97
CA ALA A 50 -6.51 -1.40 -9.74
C ALA A 50 -6.40 -2.66 -8.87
N ASP A 51 -6.59 -3.83 -9.47
CA ASP A 51 -6.54 -5.13 -8.78
C ASP A 51 -5.14 -5.41 -8.19
N ALA A 52 -4.08 -5.13 -8.95
CA ALA A 52 -2.70 -5.40 -8.53
C ALA A 52 -2.12 -4.35 -7.56
N THR A 53 -2.75 -3.17 -7.42
CA THR A 53 -2.26 -2.10 -6.54
C THR A 53 -3.20 -1.78 -5.38
N GLY A 54 -4.43 -2.29 -5.41
CA GLY A 54 -5.47 -2.01 -4.41
C GLY A 54 -6.08 -0.62 -4.49
N VAL A 55 -5.76 0.18 -5.52
CA VAL A 55 -6.36 1.51 -5.73
C VAL A 55 -7.61 1.42 -6.59
N SER A 56 -8.51 2.41 -6.50
CA SER A 56 -9.70 2.45 -7.35
C SER A 56 -9.39 2.95 -8.77
N VAL A 57 -10.17 2.47 -9.75
CA VAL A 57 -10.11 2.98 -11.13
C VAL A 57 -10.45 4.47 -11.19
N ASP A 58 -11.38 4.93 -10.37
CA ASP A 58 -11.72 6.35 -10.29
C ASP A 58 -10.51 7.18 -9.83
N TRP A 59 -9.81 6.76 -8.78
CA TRP A 59 -8.60 7.44 -8.31
C TRP A 59 -7.50 7.48 -9.37
N LEU A 60 -7.31 6.39 -10.13
CA LEU A 60 -6.36 6.37 -11.24
C LEU A 60 -6.67 7.48 -12.25
N LEU A 61 -7.94 7.61 -12.65
CA LEU A 61 -8.38 8.53 -13.70
C LEU A 61 -8.49 9.97 -13.22
N THR A 62 -9.11 10.20 -12.07
CA THR A 62 -9.50 11.52 -11.57
C THR A 62 -8.49 12.06 -10.57
N GLY A 63 -7.74 11.18 -9.90
CA GLY A 63 -6.91 11.55 -8.75
C GLY A 63 -7.71 12.04 -7.55
N ARG A 64 -9.03 11.79 -7.54
CA ARG A 64 -9.86 11.98 -6.37
C ARG A 64 -9.74 10.72 -5.53
N ASP A 65 -9.40 10.90 -4.27
CA ASP A 65 -9.54 9.81 -3.31
C ASP A 65 -11.01 9.36 -3.29
N PRO A 66 -11.29 8.05 -3.12
CA PRO A 66 -12.65 7.63 -2.81
C PRO A 66 -13.11 8.51 -1.65
N GLU A 67 -14.31 9.11 -1.70
CA GLU A 67 -14.78 10.06 -0.69
C GLU A 67 -14.42 9.52 0.69
N ILE A 68 -13.33 10.04 1.22
CA ILE A 68 -12.80 9.60 2.49
C ILE A 68 -13.82 10.18 3.44
N ALA A 69 -14.46 9.31 4.22
CA ALA A 69 -15.40 9.76 5.24
C ALA A 69 -14.72 10.94 5.99
N PRO A 70 -15.38 12.11 6.13
CA PRO A 70 -14.74 13.34 6.62
C PRO A 70 -13.95 13.13 7.93
N GLU A 71 -14.36 12.14 8.71
CA GLU A 71 -13.70 11.67 9.92
C GLU A 71 -12.30 11.10 9.64
N VAL A 72 -12.17 10.21 8.66
CA VAL A 72 -10.92 9.57 8.24
C VAL A 72 -9.96 10.59 7.61
N GLU A 73 -10.47 11.55 6.83
CA GLU A 73 -9.62 12.61 6.25
C GLU A 73 -9.03 13.51 7.36
N SER A 74 -9.82 13.83 8.39
CA SER A 74 -9.34 14.54 9.58
C SER A 74 -8.24 13.76 10.32
N ILE A 75 -8.33 12.44 10.39
CA ILE A 75 -7.34 11.59 11.08
C ILE A 75 -6.06 11.49 10.26
N VAL A 76 -6.16 11.19 8.96
CA VAL A 76 -4.99 11.15 8.06
C VAL A 76 -4.28 12.50 8.05
N ARG A 77 -5.02 13.60 8.08
CA ARG A 77 -4.46 14.96 8.12
C ARG A 77 -3.83 15.30 9.47
N LYS A 78 -4.44 14.91 10.60
CA LYS A 78 -3.85 15.05 11.95
C LYS A 78 -2.58 14.21 12.13
N VAL A 79 -2.55 13.02 11.54
CA VAL A 79 -1.42 12.09 11.58
C VAL A 79 -0.30 12.58 10.64
N GLY A 80 -0.61 12.88 9.38
CA GLY A 80 0.34 13.37 8.38
C GLY A 80 0.95 14.72 8.71
N ALA A 81 0.21 15.63 9.36
CA ALA A 81 0.74 16.92 9.83
C ALA A 81 1.78 16.78 10.97
N ARG A 82 1.83 15.64 11.68
CA ARG A 82 2.85 15.33 12.68
C ARG A 82 4.09 14.65 12.08
N MET A 83 4.03 14.24 10.81
CA MET A 83 5.09 13.47 10.16
C MET A 83 6.18 14.37 9.56
N THR A 84 7.17 14.71 10.38
CA THR A 84 8.48 15.23 9.93
C THR A 84 9.63 14.26 10.20
N LYS A 85 9.36 13.07 10.77
CA LYS A 85 10.36 12.04 11.12
C LYS A 85 9.89 10.63 10.74
N PRO A 86 10.82 9.66 10.59
CA PRO A 86 10.47 8.26 10.36
C PRO A 86 9.72 7.70 11.57
N VAL A 87 8.53 7.18 11.30
CA VAL A 87 7.50 6.70 12.22
C VAL A 87 7.86 5.31 12.74
N GLU A 88 7.69 5.07 14.03
CA GLU A 88 7.97 3.77 14.66
C GLU A 88 6.81 2.79 14.42
N ASP A 89 7.08 1.48 14.42
CA ASP A 89 6.07 0.43 14.12
C ASP A 89 4.82 0.52 15.03
N LYS A 90 4.99 0.99 16.26
CA LYS A 90 3.89 1.18 17.23
C LYS A 90 2.95 2.31 16.84
N GLU A 91 3.49 3.40 16.30
CA GLU A 91 2.70 4.55 15.87
C GLU A 91 1.85 4.18 14.64
N TRP A 92 2.39 3.37 13.73
CA TRP A 92 1.63 2.80 12.61
C TRP A 92 0.51 1.88 13.07
N ALA A 93 0.76 1.07 14.11
CA ALA A 93 -0.24 0.18 14.69
C ALA A 93 -1.43 0.95 15.27
N GLU A 94 -1.18 2.03 15.98
CA GLU A 94 -2.22 2.88 16.57
C GLU A 94 -3.10 3.54 15.50
N VAL A 95 -2.48 3.99 14.40
CA VAL A 95 -3.21 4.52 13.24
C VAL A 95 -4.07 3.44 12.60
N ALA A 96 -3.51 2.25 12.39
CA ALA A 96 -4.24 1.12 11.82
C ALA A 96 -5.40 0.65 12.71
N MET A 97 -5.22 0.63 14.04
CA MET A 97 -6.27 0.29 15.01
C MET A 97 -7.42 1.30 14.94
N THR A 98 -7.09 2.59 14.94
CA THR A 98 -8.08 3.68 14.82
C THR A 98 -8.90 3.55 13.54
N TYR A 99 -8.22 3.28 12.42
CA TYR A 99 -8.87 3.08 11.13
C TYR A 99 -9.82 1.87 11.14
N LEU A 100 -9.40 0.74 11.71
CA LEU A 100 -10.24 -0.47 11.82
C LEU A 100 -11.48 -0.25 12.70
N ASP A 101 -11.35 0.54 13.77
CA ASP A 101 -12.47 0.89 14.63
C ASP A 101 -13.58 1.60 13.87
N GLU A 102 -13.21 2.51 12.97
CA GLU A 102 -14.13 3.33 12.20
C GLU A 102 -14.77 2.61 11.01
N MET A 103 -14.27 1.43 10.62
CA MET A 103 -14.82 0.68 9.48
C MET A 103 -16.23 0.15 9.75
N LYS A 104 -17.26 0.73 9.14
CA LYS A 104 -18.64 0.24 9.31
C LYS A 104 -18.93 -1.09 8.60
N SER A 105 -18.08 -1.48 7.65
CA SER A 105 -18.24 -2.68 6.81
C SER A 105 -17.81 -3.98 7.49
N LEU A 106 -17.15 -3.92 8.65
CA LEU A 106 -16.69 -5.08 9.40
C LEU A 106 -17.50 -5.23 10.68
N SER A 107 -17.82 -6.48 11.03
CA SER A 107 -18.41 -6.80 12.34
C SER A 107 -17.41 -6.51 13.47
N HIS A 108 -17.94 -6.37 14.70
CA HIS A 108 -17.09 -6.15 15.87
C HIS A 108 -16.09 -7.29 16.08
N GLU A 109 -16.50 -8.53 15.82
CA GLU A 109 -15.67 -9.72 15.97
C GLU A 109 -14.51 -9.74 14.96
N GLU A 110 -14.80 -9.43 13.69
CA GLU A 110 -13.76 -9.32 12.65
C GLU A 110 -12.77 -8.21 12.97
N LYS A 111 -13.24 -7.05 13.44
CA LYS A 111 -12.37 -5.95 13.86
C LYS A 111 -11.44 -6.38 14.99
N GLU A 112 -11.97 -6.99 16.04
CA GLU A 112 -11.17 -7.36 17.20
C GLU A 112 -10.16 -8.47 16.85
N TYR A 113 -10.55 -9.40 15.99
CA TYR A 113 -9.65 -10.42 15.43
C TYR A 113 -8.49 -9.78 14.67
N ILE A 114 -8.77 -8.86 13.74
CA ILE A 114 -7.72 -8.17 12.95
C ILE A 114 -6.83 -7.33 13.87
N LYS A 115 -7.40 -6.62 14.85
CA LYS A 115 -6.61 -5.84 15.83
C LYS A 115 -5.70 -6.73 16.67
N HIS A 116 -6.16 -7.91 17.06
CA HIS A 116 -5.32 -8.85 17.80
C HIS A 116 -4.13 -9.30 16.95
N ILE A 117 -4.35 -9.65 15.68
CA ILE A 117 -3.27 -10.00 14.74
C ILE A 117 -2.30 -8.83 14.60
N LEU A 118 -2.79 -7.60 14.37
CA LEU A 118 -1.94 -6.42 14.25
C LEU A 118 -1.11 -6.17 15.51
N ARG A 119 -1.70 -6.31 16.70
CA ARG A 119 -1.01 -6.15 17.97
C ARG A 119 0.12 -7.16 18.12
N ASP A 120 -0.15 -8.43 17.82
CA ASP A 120 0.84 -9.50 17.89
C ASP A 120 2.01 -9.25 16.92
N LEU A 121 1.71 -8.84 15.69
CA LEU A 121 2.74 -8.53 14.68
C LEU A 121 3.58 -7.31 15.04
N VAL A 122 3.01 -6.33 15.73
CA VAL A 122 3.74 -5.12 16.14
C VAL A 122 4.64 -5.43 17.33
N GLN A 123 4.18 -6.28 18.26
CA GLN A 123 4.92 -6.65 19.46
C GLN A 123 6.05 -7.67 19.20
N ASP A 124 5.92 -8.53 18.19
CA ASP A 124 6.93 -9.52 17.83
C ASP A 124 7.62 -9.18 16.48
N PRO A 125 8.76 -8.47 16.52
CA PRO A 125 9.46 -8.07 15.31
C PRO A 125 10.04 -9.25 14.52
N VAL A 126 10.34 -10.38 15.17
CA VAL A 126 10.91 -11.57 14.54
C VAL A 126 9.81 -12.31 13.78
N ARG A 127 8.67 -12.56 14.42
CA ARG A 127 7.51 -13.19 13.78
C ARG A 127 6.98 -12.35 12.62
N ARG A 128 7.00 -11.02 12.76
CA ARG A 128 6.67 -10.10 11.67
C ARG A 128 7.64 -10.22 10.50
N GLU A 129 8.94 -10.36 10.75
CA GLU A 129 9.93 -10.57 9.69
C GLU A 129 9.69 -11.90 8.95
N ILE A 130 9.48 -12.99 9.69
CA ILE A 130 9.16 -14.30 9.12
C ILE A 130 7.89 -14.26 8.26
N LEU A 131 6.85 -13.55 8.71
CA LEU A 131 5.63 -13.39 7.95
C LEU A 131 5.83 -12.57 6.68
N ILE A 132 6.60 -11.48 6.76
CA ILE A 132 6.97 -10.69 5.58
C ILE A 132 7.75 -11.57 4.60
N ASP A 133 8.72 -12.35 5.07
CA ASP A 133 9.52 -13.25 4.25
C ASP A 133 8.68 -14.38 3.63
N TYR A 134 7.72 -14.92 4.39
CA TYR A 134 6.80 -15.94 3.90
C TYR A 134 5.82 -15.38 2.86
N CYS A 135 5.27 -14.18 3.09
CA CYS A 135 4.47 -13.47 2.10
C CYS A 135 5.29 -13.21 0.83
N ASN A 136 6.55 -12.77 0.97
CA ASN A 136 7.48 -12.60 -0.14
C ASN A 136 7.75 -13.91 -0.89
N TYR A 137 7.87 -15.02 -0.17
CA TYR A 137 8.05 -16.35 -0.75
C TYR A 137 6.80 -16.84 -1.50
N LEU A 138 5.60 -16.64 -0.94
CA LEU A 138 4.34 -16.96 -1.62
C LEU A 138 4.15 -16.09 -2.87
N GLN A 139 4.42 -14.79 -2.77
CA GLN A 139 4.40 -13.88 -3.91
C GLN A 139 5.41 -14.28 -4.99
N PHE A 140 6.61 -14.71 -4.60
CA PHE A 140 7.60 -15.24 -5.53
C PHE A 140 7.11 -16.50 -6.26
N ARG A 141 6.40 -17.40 -5.56
CA ARG A 141 5.76 -18.57 -6.17
C ARG A 141 4.62 -18.19 -7.13
N GLU A 142 3.89 -17.12 -6.84
CA GLU A 142 2.73 -16.65 -7.61
C GLU A 142 3.06 -15.53 -8.63
N LYS A 143 4.36 -15.22 -8.82
CA LYS A 143 4.90 -14.16 -9.72
C LYS A 143 4.50 -12.71 -9.37
N GLY A 144 4.23 -12.40 -8.11
CA GLY A 144 4.17 -11.02 -7.60
C GLY A 144 5.55 -10.52 -7.14
N PRO A 145 5.85 -9.21 -7.16
CA PRO A 145 7.13 -8.70 -6.66
C PRO A 145 7.17 -8.75 -5.12
N PRO A 146 8.36 -8.93 -4.53
CA PRO A 146 8.53 -9.03 -3.10
C PRO A 146 8.14 -7.71 -2.42
N MET A 147 7.40 -7.79 -1.31
CA MET A 147 7.13 -6.65 -0.45
C MET A 147 8.46 -6.04 0.05
N PRO A 148 8.64 -4.72 -0.08
CA PRO A 148 9.83 -4.08 0.44
C PRO A 148 9.84 -4.21 1.96
N VAL A 149 10.91 -4.80 2.51
CA VAL A 149 11.14 -4.78 3.96
C VAL A 149 11.25 -3.29 4.37
N PRO A 150 10.38 -2.79 5.25
CA PRO A 150 10.47 -1.41 5.72
C PRO A 150 11.88 -1.18 6.27
N LYS A 151 12.53 -0.07 5.89
CA LYS A 151 13.84 0.31 6.43
C LYS A 151 13.68 0.63 7.92
N ARG A 152 13.67 -0.40 8.76
CA ARG A 152 13.67 -0.25 10.22
C ARG A 152 14.94 0.51 10.58
N LYS A 153 14.83 1.59 11.35
CA LYS A 153 16.00 2.17 12.02
C LYS A 153 16.60 1.04 12.84
N ARG A 154 17.74 0.50 12.42
CA ARG A 154 18.49 -0.44 13.26
C ARG A 154 18.74 0.30 14.56
N ARG A 155 18.08 -0.12 15.65
CA ARG A 155 18.46 0.37 16.99
C ARG A 155 19.96 0.07 17.12
N PRO A 156 20.81 1.07 17.39
CA PRO A 156 22.21 0.78 17.64
C PRO A 156 22.25 -0.19 18.82
N LYS A 157 22.97 -1.30 18.65
CA LYS A 157 23.25 -2.21 19.77
C LYS A 157 24.00 -1.39 20.82
N LYS A 158 23.42 -1.28 22.02
CA LYS A 158 24.17 -0.90 23.22
C LYS A 158 25.07 -2.06 23.61
#